data_AF-A0A2W1JH50-F1
#
_entry.id   AF-A0A2W1JH50-F1
#
_cell.length_a   1.000
_cell.length_b   1.000
_cell.length_c   1.000
_cell.angle_alpha   90.00
_cell.angle_beta   90.00
_cell.angle_gamma   90.00
#
_symmetry.space_group_name_H-M   'P 1'
#
loop_
_entity.id
_entity.type
_entity.pdbx_description
1 polymer ?
#
loop_
_entity_poly.entity_id
_entity_poly.type
_entity_poly.pdbx_seq_one_letter_code
_entity_poly.pdbx_strand_id
1 'polypeptide(L)'
;MATERRKYSLLNSQQLEEHLEIFTLDWEQKLANLGWSSDGSDLPSDIGWKEQHHQLRHWLEIYLRPYQEQDRQKLTGAVLNGFYDEFHHVSEEQDTYALFEWIAGWLIEAVTLYALFKPFLSPAQKLEYASPLRECVDIFQGQDPTLFEPEVYQMVNTLCEAYLKPD
;
A
#
# COMPACT_ATOMS: atom_id res chain seq x y z
N MET A 1 30.34 28.44 -5.61
CA MET A 1 28.87 28.36 -5.57
C MET A 1 28.38 27.85 -6.92
N ALA A 2 28.07 26.56 -7.00
CA ALA A 2 27.68 25.90 -8.26
C ALA A 2 26.42 25.05 -8.02
N THR A 3 25.34 25.49 -8.65
CA THR A 3 24.28 24.66 -9.26
C THR A 3 23.40 23.77 -8.35
N GLU A 4 22.58 24.38 -7.50
CA GLU A 4 21.30 23.77 -7.06
C GLU A 4 20.19 24.03 -8.10
N ARG A 5 20.42 23.69 -9.38
CA ARG A 5 19.39 23.84 -10.42
C ARG A 5 18.70 22.51 -10.69
N ARG A 6 17.41 22.43 -10.32
CA ARG A 6 16.35 21.53 -10.84
C ARG A 6 16.70 20.05 -10.79
N LYS A 7 16.59 19.42 -9.61
CA LYS A 7 17.07 18.03 -9.50
C LYS A 7 16.25 17.00 -10.28
N TYR A 8 14.97 17.22 -10.56
CA TYR A 8 14.23 16.42 -11.54
C TYR A 8 13.21 17.30 -12.28
N SER A 9 13.48 17.63 -13.54
CA SER A 9 12.41 17.94 -14.50
C SER A 9 11.56 16.68 -14.67
N LEU A 10 10.31 16.84 -15.14
CA LEU A 10 9.43 15.75 -15.58
C LEU A 10 10.25 14.59 -16.16
N LEU A 11 10.21 13.44 -15.49
CA LEU A 11 10.98 12.28 -15.89
C LEU A 11 10.43 11.77 -17.23
N ASN A 12 11.32 11.47 -18.16
CA ASN A 12 10.93 10.70 -19.34
C ASN A 12 10.71 9.22 -18.94
N SER A 13 10.15 8.41 -19.84
CA SER A 13 9.80 7.02 -19.53
C SER A 13 10.97 6.18 -19.03
N GLN A 14 12.14 6.31 -19.65
CA GLN A 14 13.33 5.54 -19.25
C GLN A 14 13.81 5.96 -17.85
N GLN A 15 13.84 7.27 -17.57
CA GLN A 15 14.19 7.77 -16.25
C GLN A 15 13.19 7.32 -15.19
N LEU A 16 11.90 7.28 -15.53
CA LEU A 16 10.87 6.83 -14.62
C LEU A 16 11.04 5.34 -14.25
N GLU A 17 11.37 4.49 -15.23
CA GLU A 17 11.67 3.07 -14.98
C GLU A 17 12.86 2.90 -14.04
N GLU A 18 13.99 3.58 -14.32
CA GLU A 18 15.18 3.54 -13.45
C GLU A 18 14.84 3.99 -12.02
N HIS A 19 14.08 5.08 -11.89
CA HIS A 19 13.67 5.58 -10.58
C HIS A 19 12.66 4.66 -9.87
N LEU A 20 11.84 3.93 -10.60
CA LEU A 20 10.91 2.95 -10.04
C LEU A 20 11.64 1.72 -9.51
N GLU A 21 12.63 1.21 -10.25
CA GLU A 21 13.47 0.10 -9.79
C GLU A 21 14.20 0.46 -8.49
N ILE A 22 14.82 1.65 -8.44
CA ILE A 22 15.50 2.16 -7.25
C ILE A 22 14.51 2.32 -6.09
N PHE A 23 13.35 2.92 -6.36
CA PHE A 23 12.32 3.12 -5.33
C PHE A 23 11.82 1.79 -4.74
N THR A 24 11.63 0.78 -5.58
CA THR A 24 11.18 -0.57 -5.15
C THR A 24 12.21 -1.23 -4.24
N LEU A 25 13.50 -1.16 -4.61
CA LEU A 25 14.60 -1.67 -3.77
C LEU A 25 14.70 -0.94 -2.43
N ASP A 26 14.63 0.39 -2.45
CA ASP A 26 14.68 1.20 -1.23
C ASP A 26 13.46 0.94 -0.33
N TRP A 27 12.29 0.71 -0.94
CA TRP A 27 11.04 0.34 -0.27
C TRP A 27 11.16 -1.01 0.44
N GLU A 28 11.58 -2.06 -0.27
CA GLU A 28 11.80 -3.39 0.31
C GLU A 28 12.82 -3.36 1.44
N GLN A 29 13.94 -2.63 1.26
CA GLN A 29 14.94 -2.46 2.30
C GLN A 29 14.36 -1.72 3.52
N LYS A 30 13.49 -0.73 3.30
CA LYS A 30 12.84 0.01 4.38
C LYS A 30 11.88 -0.89 5.17
N LEU A 31 11.11 -1.73 4.49
CA LEU A 31 10.22 -2.72 5.12
C LEU A 31 11.01 -3.72 5.96
N ALA A 32 12.08 -4.31 5.40
CA ALA A 32 12.94 -5.25 6.10
C ALA A 32 13.56 -4.63 7.38
N ASN A 33 14.00 -3.37 7.32
CA ASN A 33 14.56 -2.66 8.47
C ASN A 33 13.54 -2.40 9.59
N LEU A 34 12.24 -2.37 9.27
CA LEU A 34 11.17 -2.23 10.25
C LEU A 34 10.67 -3.57 10.80
N GLY A 35 11.26 -4.68 10.34
CA GLY A 35 10.82 -6.02 10.69
C GLY A 35 9.49 -6.41 10.05
N TRP A 36 9.09 -5.75 8.95
CA TRP A 36 8.00 -6.24 8.13
C TRP A 36 8.56 -7.26 7.17
N SER A 37 8.04 -8.49 7.25
CA SER A 37 8.27 -9.47 6.22
C SER A 37 7.39 -9.14 5.01
N SER A 38 7.94 -9.23 3.81
CA SER A 38 7.21 -9.02 2.56
C SER A 38 6.30 -10.19 2.19
N ASP A 39 6.31 -11.28 2.98
CA ASP A 39 5.51 -12.49 2.76
C ASP A 39 4.18 -12.51 3.53
N GLY A 40 3.86 -11.42 4.25
CA GLY A 40 2.58 -11.24 4.95
C GLY A 40 2.32 -12.20 6.10
N SER A 41 3.33 -12.96 6.57
CA SER A 41 3.10 -14.01 7.57
C SER A 41 2.96 -13.49 9.01
N ASP A 42 3.43 -12.27 9.28
CA ASP A 42 3.43 -11.67 10.62
C ASP A 42 2.52 -10.45 10.65
N LEU A 43 1.30 -10.60 11.16
CA LEU A 43 0.43 -9.47 11.48
C LEU A 43 1.09 -8.63 12.59
N PRO A 44 1.44 -7.37 12.35
CA PRO A 44 2.10 -6.55 13.34
C PRO A 44 1.15 -6.24 14.50
N SER A 45 1.66 -6.37 15.72
CA SER A 45 0.91 -5.95 16.93
C SER A 45 0.42 -4.50 16.83
N ASP A 46 -0.76 -4.23 17.39
CA ASP A 46 -1.48 -2.95 17.34
C ASP A 46 -0.64 -1.70 17.67
N ILE A 47 0.32 -1.84 18.61
CA ILE A 47 1.20 -0.76 19.07
C ILE A 47 2.42 -0.59 18.13
N GLY A 48 2.95 -1.69 17.59
CA GLY A 48 4.06 -1.66 16.64
C GLY A 48 3.63 -1.06 15.30
N TRP A 49 2.40 -1.37 14.87
CA TRP A 49 1.87 -0.96 13.58
C TRP A 49 1.79 0.56 13.39
N LYS A 50 1.24 1.29 14.37
CA LYS A 50 1.08 2.76 14.26
C LYS A 50 2.41 3.49 14.17
N GLU A 51 3.40 3.04 14.95
CA GLU A 51 4.74 3.62 14.94
C GLU A 51 5.46 3.32 13.62
N GLN A 52 5.40 2.07 13.14
CA GLN A 52 5.96 1.68 11.85
C GLN A 52 5.31 2.46 10.69
N HIS A 53 3.99 2.60 10.70
CA HIS A 53 3.26 3.40 9.71
C HIS A 53 3.69 4.88 9.74
N HIS A 54 3.90 5.46 10.93
CA HIS A 54 4.41 6.82 11.06
C HIS A 54 5.83 6.95 10.46
N GLN A 55 6.71 5.99 10.75
CA GLN A 55 8.07 5.97 10.21
C GLN A 55 8.11 5.79 8.69
N LEU A 56 7.26 4.93 8.13
CA LEU A 56 7.11 4.74 6.69
C LEU A 56 6.59 6.00 6.01
N ARG A 57 5.55 6.62 6.57
CA ARG A 57 5.00 7.88 6.05
C ARG A 57 6.06 8.98 6.03
N HIS A 58 6.78 9.15 7.14
CA HIS A 58 7.82 10.16 7.23
C HIS A 58 8.95 9.92 6.22
N TRP A 59 9.36 8.65 6.06
CA TRP A 59 10.36 8.27 5.06
C TRP A 59 9.88 8.57 3.63
N LEU A 60 8.65 8.20 3.27
CA LEU A 60 8.05 8.51 1.96
C LEU A 60 8.00 10.02 1.71
N GLU A 61 7.60 10.81 2.70
CA GLU A 61 7.55 12.28 2.60
C GLU A 61 8.94 12.88 2.33
N ILE A 62 10.01 12.31 2.89
CA ILE A 62 11.39 12.72 2.61
C ILE A 62 11.83 12.24 1.24
N TYR A 63 11.59 10.97 0.92
CA TYR A 63 12.02 10.32 -0.31
C TYR A 63 11.43 10.99 -1.53
N LEU A 64 10.13 11.25 -1.49
CA LEU A 64 9.36 11.80 -2.61
C LEU A 64 9.49 13.33 -2.74
N ARG A 65 10.01 14.02 -1.71
CA ARG A 65 10.19 15.49 -1.69
C ARG A 65 10.90 16.06 -2.93
N PRO A 66 11.96 15.44 -3.47
CA PRO A 66 12.70 15.97 -4.62
C PRO A 66 11.93 15.89 -5.95
N TYR A 67 10.89 15.04 -6.02
CA TYR A 67 10.16 14.76 -7.26
C TYR A 67 9.01 15.77 -7.47
N GLN A 68 8.69 16.04 -8.74
CA GLN A 68 7.49 16.81 -9.06
C GLN A 68 6.23 16.00 -8.74
N GLU A 69 5.11 16.69 -8.55
CA GLU A 69 3.84 16.06 -8.19
C GLU A 69 3.45 14.92 -9.15
N GLN A 70 3.60 15.13 -10.46
CA GLN A 70 3.28 14.12 -11.48
C GLN A 70 4.20 12.89 -11.39
N ASP A 71 5.48 13.08 -11.08
CA ASP A 71 6.42 11.96 -10.94
C ASP A 71 6.15 11.20 -9.63
N ARG A 72 5.79 11.89 -8.54
CA ARG A 72 5.34 11.26 -7.29
C ARG A 72 4.11 10.39 -7.50
N GLN A 73 3.12 10.91 -8.22
CA GLN A 73 1.89 10.17 -8.56
C GLN A 73 2.18 8.91 -9.38
N LYS A 74 3.14 8.97 -10.31
CA LYS A 74 3.54 7.80 -11.10
C LYS A 74 4.31 6.76 -10.29
N LEU A 75 5.29 7.20 -9.51
CA LEU A 75 6.11 6.29 -8.68
C LEU A 75 5.25 5.55 -7.64
N THR A 76 4.39 6.28 -6.93
CA THR A 76 3.51 5.69 -5.92
C THR A 76 2.40 4.84 -6.54
N GLY A 77 1.83 5.27 -7.68
CA GLY A 77 0.85 4.48 -8.41
C GLY A 77 1.41 3.16 -8.95
N ALA A 78 2.65 3.15 -9.43
CA ALA A 78 3.28 1.94 -9.92
C ALA A 78 3.50 0.87 -8.84
N VAL A 79 3.84 1.27 -7.61
CA VAL A 79 3.94 0.33 -6.48
C VAL A 79 2.56 -0.23 -6.10
N LEU A 80 1.52 0.61 -6.09
CA LEU A 80 0.16 0.13 -5.87
C LEU A 80 -0.27 -0.84 -6.97
N ASN A 81 -0.01 -0.54 -8.25
CA ASN A 81 -0.33 -1.43 -9.37
C ASN A 81 0.30 -2.82 -9.18
N GLY A 82 1.59 -2.88 -8.86
CA GLY A 82 2.28 -4.16 -8.61
C GLY A 82 1.63 -4.98 -7.49
N PHE A 83 1.20 -4.31 -6.42
CA PHE A 83 0.51 -4.97 -5.30
C PHE A 83 -0.89 -5.50 -5.69
N TYR A 84 -1.66 -4.78 -6.51
CA TYR A 84 -2.95 -5.26 -7.01
C TYR A 84 -2.80 -6.38 -8.05
N ASP A 85 -1.75 -6.36 -8.87
CA ASP A 85 -1.47 -7.42 -9.84
C ASP A 85 -1.15 -8.75 -9.13
N GLU A 86 -0.39 -8.69 -8.03
CA GLU A 86 -0.11 -9.86 -7.18
C GLU A 86 -1.39 -10.44 -6.56
N PHE A 87 -2.30 -9.58 -6.09
CA PHE A 87 -3.60 -10.02 -5.58
C PHE A 87 -4.40 -10.81 -6.61
N HIS A 88 -4.50 -10.26 -7.83
CA HIS A 88 -5.22 -10.93 -8.90
C HIS A 88 -4.64 -12.31 -9.19
N HIS A 89 -3.31 -12.42 -9.23
CA HIS A 89 -2.64 -13.69 -9.48
C HIS A 89 -2.94 -14.74 -8.39
N VAL A 90 -2.83 -14.36 -7.11
CA VAL A 90 -3.04 -15.30 -5.99
C VAL A 90 -4.52 -15.67 -5.82
N SER A 91 -5.44 -14.75 -6.11
CA SER A 91 -6.88 -15.01 -6.02
C SER A 91 -7.39 -16.09 -6.99
N GLU A 92 -6.68 -16.33 -8.09
CA GLU A 92 -7.02 -17.36 -9.08
C GLU A 92 -6.53 -18.76 -8.70
N GLU A 93 -5.57 -18.88 -7.76
CA GLU A 93 -4.83 -20.12 -7.48
C GLU A 93 -5.21 -20.83 -6.16
N GLN A 94 -5.94 -20.18 -5.25
CA GLN A 94 -6.19 -20.72 -3.91
C GLN A 94 -7.51 -21.46 -3.70
N ASP A 95 -7.47 -22.46 -2.80
CA ASP A 95 -8.63 -23.21 -2.30
C ASP A 95 -9.45 -22.38 -1.30
N THR A 96 -10.78 -22.53 -1.32
CA THR A 96 -11.75 -21.56 -0.76
C THR A 96 -11.54 -21.19 0.72
N TYR A 97 -10.97 -22.09 1.54
CA TYR A 97 -10.81 -21.85 2.99
C TYR A 97 -9.51 -21.12 3.33
N ALA A 98 -8.40 -21.46 2.66
CA ALA A 98 -7.13 -20.74 2.79
C ALA A 98 -7.25 -19.31 2.25
N LEU A 99 -8.12 -19.14 1.26
CA LEU A 99 -8.44 -17.86 0.66
C LEU A 99 -8.99 -16.83 1.67
N PHE A 100 -9.74 -17.23 2.70
CA PHE A 100 -10.38 -16.26 3.61
C PHE A 100 -9.41 -15.60 4.59
N GLU A 101 -8.54 -16.37 5.25
CA GLU A 101 -7.50 -15.81 6.13
C GLU A 101 -6.50 -14.99 5.31
N TRP A 102 -6.15 -15.48 4.11
CA TRP A 102 -5.28 -14.76 3.19
C TRP A 102 -5.90 -13.44 2.72
N ILE A 103 -7.19 -13.40 2.34
CA ILE A 103 -7.91 -12.18 1.98
C ILE A 103 -7.88 -11.17 3.13
N ALA A 104 -8.07 -11.62 4.37
CA ALA A 104 -8.08 -10.72 5.53
C ALA A 104 -6.71 -10.06 5.75
N GLY A 105 -5.63 -10.86 5.71
CA GLY A 105 -4.26 -10.34 5.80
C GLY A 105 -3.93 -9.40 4.64
N TRP A 106 -4.25 -9.81 3.42
CA TRP A 106 -4.06 -8.99 2.23
C TRP A 106 -4.82 -7.66 2.31
N LEU A 107 -6.08 -7.66 2.78
CA LEU A 107 -6.87 -6.43 2.95
C LEU A 107 -6.24 -5.45 3.95
N ILE A 108 -5.69 -5.96 5.06
CA ILE A 108 -4.98 -5.13 6.04
C ILE A 108 -3.79 -4.44 5.38
N GLU A 109 -2.99 -5.19 4.62
CA GLU A 109 -1.83 -4.66 3.90
C GLU A 109 -2.26 -3.65 2.84
N ALA A 110 -3.23 -4.01 2.00
CA ALA A 110 -3.70 -3.20 0.88
C ALA A 110 -4.24 -1.83 1.34
N VAL A 111 -5.08 -1.83 2.37
CA VAL A 111 -5.65 -0.60 2.93
C VAL A 111 -4.58 0.27 3.56
N THR A 112 -3.54 -0.33 4.12
CA THR A 112 -2.45 0.39 4.76
C THR A 112 -1.49 0.99 3.75
N LEU A 113 -1.12 0.23 2.73
CA LEU A 113 -0.37 0.75 1.58
C LEU A 113 -1.14 1.88 0.92
N TYR A 114 -2.43 1.70 0.68
CA TYR A 114 -3.29 2.77 0.16
C TYR A 114 -3.26 4.00 1.07
N ALA A 115 -3.40 3.84 2.39
CA ALA A 115 -3.34 4.96 3.33
C ALA A 115 -2.00 5.71 3.32
N LEU A 116 -0.89 4.99 3.20
CA LEU A 116 0.46 5.55 3.09
C LEU A 116 0.64 6.36 1.80
N PHE A 117 0.13 5.85 0.68
CA PHE A 117 0.29 6.48 -0.63
C PHE A 117 -0.76 7.53 -0.96
N LYS A 118 -1.97 7.47 -0.35
CA LYS A 118 -3.10 8.38 -0.59
C LYS A 118 -2.72 9.88 -0.66
N PRO A 119 -1.82 10.43 0.17
CA PRO A 119 -1.40 11.84 0.08
C PRO A 119 -0.68 12.21 -1.22
N PHE A 120 -0.09 11.24 -1.92
CA PHE A 120 0.71 11.45 -3.12
C PHE A 120 -0.04 11.12 -4.42
N LEU A 121 -1.25 10.56 -4.30
CA LEU A 121 -2.09 10.19 -5.43
C LEU A 121 -2.92 11.37 -5.95
N SER A 122 -3.15 11.38 -7.27
CA SER A 122 -4.14 12.26 -7.88
C SER A 122 -5.57 11.90 -7.44
N PRO A 123 -6.55 12.82 -7.54
CA PRO A 123 -7.95 12.50 -7.23
C PRO A 123 -8.51 11.30 -8.01
N ALA A 124 -8.10 11.13 -9.27
CA ALA A 124 -8.50 9.99 -10.10
C ALA A 124 -7.93 8.68 -9.54
N GLN A 125 -6.62 8.65 -9.25
CA GLN A 125 -5.96 7.48 -8.67
C GLN A 125 -6.54 7.11 -7.30
N LYS A 126 -6.91 8.10 -6.47
CA LYS A 126 -7.55 7.82 -5.18
C LYS A 126 -8.85 7.03 -5.33
N LEU A 127 -9.64 7.33 -6.36
CA LEU A 127 -10.87 6.60 -6.67
C LEU A 127 -10.56 5.22 -7.26
N GLU A 128 -9.65 5.17 -8.23
CA GLU A 128 -9.20 3.94 -8.90
C GLU A 128 -8.71 2.89 -7.90
N TYR A 129 -7.84 3.26 -6.96
CA TYR A 129 -7.31 2.32 -5.97
C TYR A 129 -8.24 2.08 -4.78
N ALA A 130 -9.17 3.00 -4.45
CA ALA A 130 -10.11 2.76 -3.36
C ALA A 130 -11.27 1.84 -3.74
N SER A 131 -11.72 1.88 -5.01
CA SER A 131 -12.87 1.10 -5.47
C SER A 131 -12.71 -0.42 -5.26
N PRO A 132 -11.64 -1.07 -5.74
CA PRO A 132 -11.50 -2.52 -5.59
C PRO A 132 -11.36 -2.93 -4.12
N LEU A 133 -10.72 -2.10 -3.27
CA LEU A 133 -10.65 -2.36 -1.83
C LEU A 133 -12.03 -2.35 -1.18
N ARG A 134 -12.89 -1.37 -1.54
CA ARG A 134 -14.26 -1.31 -1.02
C ARG A 134 -15.05 -2.56 -1.40
N GLU A 135 -14.93 -3.01 -2.65
CA GLU A 135 -15.60 -4.24 -3.11
C GLU A 135 -15.14 -5.46 -2.32
N CYS A 136 -13.83 -5.60 -2.09
CA CYS A 136 -13.28 -6.69 -1.29
C CYS A 136 -13.73 -6.62 0.18
N VAL A 137 -13.85 -5.41 0.74
CA VAL A 137 -14.34 -5.19 2.10
C VAL A 137 -15.83 -5.54 2.22
N ASP A 138 -16.65 -5.16 1.24
CA ASP A 138 -18.07 -5.50 1.21
C ASP A 138 -18.25 -7.04 1.17
N ILE A 139 -17.43 -7.74 0.38
CA ILE A 139 -17.40 -9.21 0.34
C ILE A 139 -17.00 -9.79 1.70
N PHE A 140 -15.93 -9.26 2.30
CA PHE A 140 -15.41 -9.69 3.61
C PHE A 140 -16.45 -9.49 4.73
N GLN A 141 -17.07 -8.32 4.80
CA GLN A 141 -18.11 -7.99 5.79
C GLN A 141 -19.41 -8.76 5.58
N GLY A 142 -19.66 -9.24 4.35
CA GLY A 142 -20.79 -10.11 4.04
C GLY A 142 -20.62 -11.57 4.50
N GLN A 143 -19.41 -11.98 4.90
CA GLN A 143 -19.15 -13.32 5.42
C GLN A 143 -19.52 -13.46 6.90
N ASP A 144 -19.67 -14.70 7.38
CA ASP A 144 -19.87 -14.98 8.81
C ASP A 144 -18.61 -14.56 9.60
N PRO A 145 -18.69 -13.60 10.55
CA PRO A 145 -17.53 -13.13 11.31
C PRO A 145 -16.82 -14.22 12.12
N THR A 146 -17.51 -15.34 12.42
CA THR A 146 -16.92 -16.47 13.15
C THR A 146 -15.93 -17.28 12.32
N LEU A 147 -15.82 -17.00 11.01
CA LEU A 147 -14.81 -17.56 10.11
C LEU A 147 -13.43 -16.92 10.29
N PHE A 148 -13.34 -15.81 11.03
CA PHE A 148 -12.10 -15.06 11.21
C PHE A 148 -11.75 -14.96 12.69
N GLU A 149 -10.46 -14.75 12.98
CA GLU A 149 -10.05 -14.32 14.30
C GLU A 149 -10.68 -12.95 14.61
N PRO A 150 -11.30 -12.76 15.80
CA PRO A 150 -12.01 -11.52 16.13
C PRO A 150 -11.14 -10.26 16.01
N GLU A 151 -9.86 -10.38 16.35
CA GLU A 151 -8.88 -9.29 16.28
C GLU A 151 -8.61 -8.87 14.83
N VAL A 152 -8.46 -9.84 13.92
CA VAL A 152 -8.26 -9.61 12.48
C VAL A 152 -9.51 -8.96 11.87
N TYR A 153 -10.69 -9.50 12.17
CA TYR A 153 -11.95 -8.95 11.69
C TYR A 153 -12.16 -7.50 12.16
N GLN A 154 -11.84 -7.21 13.42
CA GLN A 154 -11.92 -5.85 13.97
C GLN A 154 -10.89 -4.90 13.34
N MET A 155 -9.67 -5.37 13.09
CA MET A 155 -8.60 -4.59 12.46
C MET A 155 -8.98 -4.18 11.04
N VAL A 156 -9.42 -5.13 10.20
CA VAL A 156 -9.87 -4.85 8.81
C VAL A 156 -10.94 -3.76 8.83
N ASN A 157 -11.99 -3.92 9.64
CA ASN A 157 -13.06 -2.94 9.73
C ASN A 157 -12.57 -1.56 10.17
N THR A 158 -11.69 -1.49 11.17
CA THR A 158 -11.13 -0.24 11.68
C THR A 158 -10.32 0.50 10.61
N LEU A 159 -9.45 -0.21 9.88
CA LEU A 159 -8.64 0.38 8.82
C LEU A 159 -9.50 0.85 7.64
N CYS A 160 -10.48 0.05 7.25
CA CYS A 160 -11.39 0.39 6.15
C CYS A 160 -12.22 1.63 6.48
N GLU A 161 -12.77 1.71 7.70
CA GLU A 161 -13.49 2.89 8.16
C GLU A 161 -12.63 4.15 8.23
N ALA A 162 -11.34 4.01 8.55
CA ALA A 162 -10.42 5.14 8.66
C ALA A 162 -9.97 5.66 7.30
N TYR A 163 -9.74 4.78 6.32
CA TYR A 163 -8.99 5.13 5.11
C TYR A 163 -9.76 5.02 3.81
N LEU A 164 -10.82 4.20 3.76
CA LEU A 164 -11.60 3.96 2.53
C LEU A 164 -12.89 4.79 2.43
N LYS A 165 -13.28 5.54 3.47
CA LYS A 165 -14.43 6.46 3.38
C LYS A 165 -14.19 7.48 2.26
N PRO A 166 -15.20 7.77 1.42
CA PRO A 166 -15.07 8.81 0.40
C PRO A 166 -14.75 10.16 1.08
N ASP A 167 -13.74 10.85 0.55
CA ASP A 167 -13.33 12.20 0.98
C ASP A 167 -14.43 13.23 0.67
#